data_AF-A0A8T3Z8U6-F1
#
_entry.id   AF-A0A8T3Z8U6-F1
#
_cell.length_a   1.000
_cell.length_b   1.000
_cell.length_c   1.000
_cell.angle_alpha   90.00
_cell.angle_beta   90.00
_cell.angle_gamma   90.00
#
_symmetry.space_group_name_H-M   'P 1'
#
loop_
_entity.id
_entity.type
_entity.pdbx_description
1 polymer ?
#
loop_
_entity_poly.entity_id
_entity_poly.type
_entity_poly.pdbx_seq_one_letter_code
_entity_poly.pdbx_strand_id
1 'polypeptide(L)'
;MLFFGKKPTPTSPPYDEVQRMTAKGMSDKDIIKKLKGKGYSYEQIEKAMLQAVKGGVEEMPLPTQQQQMPRQTQQESFDNFYTAPSQQSQQDVFAESSPELPDFSSMEEMGEQEGDPEAMIEELIEGVVEDKWKRFDDQIRKLEDDIVKMRVDLKNATMRFETASSKEPSREQESHVQELAEQMDELDARIGGLEKAFKQFLPSLTRNIESLSNMIHEMKGKQGMTLERDLV
;
A
#
# COMPACT_ATOMS: atom_id res chain seq x y z
N MET A 1 -49.92 7.97 -3.00
CA MET A 1 -48.97 8.83 -2.27
C MET A 1 -48.44 8.09 -1.05
N LEU A 2 -47.29 7.43 -1.17
CA LEU A 2 -46.62 6.72 -0.08
C LEU A 2 -45.39 7.55 0.31
N PHE A 3 -45.46 8.20 1.46
CA PHE A 3 -44.37 9.00 2.02
C PHE A 3 -43.33 8.07 2.67
N PHE A 4 -42.18 7.87 2.02
CA PHE A 4 -41.01 7.26 2.65
C PHE A 4 -40.34 8.29 3.56
N GLY A 5 -40.58 8.17 4.87
CA GLY A 5 -39.86 8.92 5.90
C GLY A 5 -38.40 8.47 5.96
N LYS A 6 -37.47 9.34 5.56
CA LYS A 6 -36.03 9.15 5.78
C LYS A 6 -35.79 8.98 7.28
N LYS A 7 -35.25 7.82 7.67
CA LYS A 7 -34.80 7.60 9.06
C LYS A 7 -33.69 8.60 9.38
N PRO A 8 -33.69 9.19 10.59
CA PRO A 8 -32.66 10.17 10.98
C PRO A 8 -31.29 9.49 10.94
N THR A 9 -30.37 10.05 10.14
CA THR A 9 -29.00 9.58 10.10
C THR A 9 -28.31 9.94 11.42
N PRO A 10 -27.68 8.98 12.11
CA PRO A 10 -26.93 9.27 13.32
C PRO A 10 -25.77 10.22 12.98
N THR A 11 -25.73 11.38 13.64
CA THR A 11 -24.79 12.47 13.32
C THR A 11 -23.36 12.19 13.80
N SER A 12 -23.18 11.25 14.73
CA SER A 12 -21.86 10.89 15.29
C SER A 12 -21.32 9.55 14.76
N PRO A 13 -20.00 9.46 14.51
CA PRO A 13 -19.36 8.22 14.07
C PRO A 13 -19.44 7.14 15.18
N PRO A 14 -19.66 5.86 14.82
CA PRO A 14 -19.93 4.76 15.78
C PRO A 14 -18.65 4.18 16.41
N TYR A 15 -17.84 5.03 17.04
CA TYR A 15 -16.54 4.65 17.59
C TYR A 15 -16.60 3.48 18.58
N ASP A 16 -17.39 3.61 19.66
CA ASP A 16 -17.49 2.59 20.72
C ASP A 16 -17.94 1.24 20.19
N GLU A 17 -18.77 1.27 19.14
CA GLU A 17 -19.34 0.08 18.54
C GLU A 17 -18.33 -0.65 17.65
N VAL A 18 -17.50 0.09 16.90
CA VAL A 18 -16.37 -0.48 16.17
C VAL A 18 -15.36 -1.10 17.14
N GLN A 19 -14.94 -0.37 18.17
CA GLN A 19 -13.95 -0.84 19.16
C GLN A 19 -14.42 -2.14 19.84
N ARG A 20 -15.70 -2.21 20.22
CA ARG A 20 -16.29 -3.42 20.83
C ARG A 20 -16.34 -4.60 19.86
N MET A 21 -16.58 -4.37 18.57
CA MET A 21 -16.61 -5.45 17.58
C MET A 21 -15.20 -5.94 17.23
N THR A 22 -14.22 -5.04 17.14
CA THR A 22 -12.81 -5.37 16.98
C THR A 22 -12.28 -6.16 18.18
N ALA A 23 -12.60 -5.75 19.41
CA ALA A 23 -12.23 -6.48 20.63
C ALA A 23 -12.86 -7.88 20.72
N LYS A 24 -13.98 -8.11 20.02
CA LYS A 24 -14.61 -9.44 19.87
C LYS A 24 -13.98 -10.29 18.76
N GLY A 25 -12.96 -9.79 18.07
CA GLY A 25 -12.31 -10.48 16.94
C GLY A 25 -13.14 -10.51 15.67
N MET A 26 -14.11 -9.61 15.50
CA MET A 26 -14.90 -9.53 14.27
C MET A 26 -14.05 -8.94 13.13
N SER A 27 -14.20 -9.49 11.91
CA SER A 27 -13.49 -8.97 10.74
C SER A 27 -14.01 -7.60 10.34
N ASP A 28 -13.14 -6.74 9.81
CA ASP A 28 -13.51 -5.39 9.37
C ASP A 28 -14.66 -5.39 8.35
N LYS A 29 -14.69 -6.40 7.46
CA LYS A 29 -15.76 -6.60 6.49
C LYS A 29 -17.13 -6.82 7.17
N ASP A 30 -17.17 -7.60 8.24
CA ASP A 30 -18.39 -7.87 9.01
C ASP A 30 -18.83 -6.65 9.82
N ILE A 31 -17.88 -5.89 10.37
CA ILE A 31 -18.13 -4.63 11.08
C ILE A 31 -18.79 -3.63 10.14
N ILE A 32 -18.23 -3.44 8.94
CA ILE A 32 -18.77 -2.54 7.91
C ILE A 32 -20.19 -2.97 7.53
N LYS A 33 -20.42 -4.25 7.23
CA LYS A 33 -21.75 -4.76 6.85
C LYS A 33 -22.79 -4.49 7.95
N LYS A 34 -22.42 -4.70 9.21
CA LYS A 34 -23.31 -4.50 10.36
C LYS A 34 -23.62 -3.03 10.64
N LEU A 35 -22.64 -2.14 10.47
CA LEU A 35 -22.84 -0.69 10.63
C LEU A 35 -23.61 -0.08 9.46
N LYS A 36 -23.39 -0.53 8.22
CA LYS A 36 -24.22 -0.13 7.08
C LYS A 36 -25.68 -0.53 7.30
N GLY A 37 -25.94 -1.72 7.85
CA GLY A 37 -27.29 -2.16 8.22
C GLY A 37 -27.97 -1.29 9.30
N LYS A 38 -27.18 -0.55 10.09
CA LYS A 38 -27.65 0.40 11.09
C LYS A 38 -27.85 1.83 10.54
N GLY A 39 -27.52 2.06 9.27
CA GLY A 39 -27.70 3.35 8.60
C GLY A 39 -26.51 4.31 8.73
N TYR A 40 -25.33 3.83 9.14
CA TYR A 40 -24.12 4.63 9.11
C TYR A 40 -23.59 4.75 7.67
N SER A 41 -23.09 5.94 7.31
CA SER A 41 -22.42 6.13 6.03
C SER A 41 -21.04 5.47 6.02
N TYR A 42 -20.52 5.19 4.83
CA TYR A 42 -19.18 4.60 4.69
C TYR A 42 -18.10 5.46 5.34
N GLU A 43 -18.14 6.78 5.11
CA GLU A 43 -17.21 7.74 5.70
C GLU A 43 -17.22 7.74 7.24
N GLN A 44 -18.41 7.60 7.85
CA GLN A 44 -18.54 7.52 9.31
C GLN A 44 -17.92 6.23 9.86
N ILE A 45 -18.08 5.12 9.14
CA ILE A 45 -17.53 3.82 9.51
C ILE A 45 -16.01 3.84 9.42
N GLU A 46 -15.47 4.35 8.30
CA GLU A 46 -14.03 4.46 8.08
C GLU A 46 -13.36 5.33 9.14
N LYS A 47 -13.94 6.50 9.43
CA LYS A 47 -13.45 7.40 10.49
C LYS A 47 -13.45 6.72 11.86
N ALA A 48 -14.48 5.96 12.19
CA ALA A 48 -14.57 5.21 13.44
C ALA A 48 -13.52 4.08 13.52
N MET A 49 -13.26 3.37 12.41
CA MET A 49 -12.24 2.32 12.34
C MET A 49 -10.83 2.88 12.51
N LEU A 50 -10.48 3.97 11.81
CA LEU A 50 -9.17 4.61 11.94
C LEU A 50 -8.90 5.05 13.39
N GLN A 51 -9.92 5.60 14.04
CA GLN A 51 -9.80 6.02 15.42
C GLN A 51 -9.67 4.82 16.37
N ALA A 52 -10.35 3.70 16.10
CA ALA A 52 -10.30 2.50 16.95
C ALA A 52 -8.91 1.84 16.91
N VAL A 53 -8.28 1.80 15.73
CA VAL A 53 -6.90 1.32 15.57
C VAL A 53 -5.91 2.25 16.28
N LYS A 54 -6.11 3.56 16.17
CA LYS A 54 -5.26 4.56 16.82
C LYS A 54 -5.33 4.52 18.35
N GLY A 55 -6.50 4.21 18.92
CA GLY A 55 -6.71 4.09 20.36
C GLY A 55 -6.31 2.73 20.97
N GLY A 56 -6.08 1.70 20.15
CA GLY A 56 -5.68 0.36 20.63
C GLY A 56 -4.21 0.23 21.05
N VAL A 57 -3.42 1.30 20.99
CA VAL A 57 -1.97 1.31 21.29
C VAL A 57 -1.66 1.95 22.66
N GLU A 58 -2.64 2.53 23.35
CA GLU A 58 -2.44 3.04 24.72
C GLU A 58 -2.79 1.98 25.78
N GLU A 59 -1.75 1.57 26.52
CA GLU A 59 -1.74 0.91 27.83
C GLU A 59 -2.48 -0.43 28.00
N MET A 60 -1.81 -1.50 27.55
CA MET A 60 -1.94 -2.80 28.22
C MET A 60 -0.71 -2.97 29.14
N PRO A 61 -0.83 -2.91 30.48
CA PRO A 61 0.29 -3.22 31.36
C PRO A 61 0.63 -4.69 31.22
N LEU A 62 1.77 -4.98 30.59
CA LEU A 62 2.30 -6.34 30.51
C LEU A 62 2.56 -6.88 31.93
N PRO A 63 2.18 -8.13 32.25
CA PRO A 63 2.63 -8.78 33.47
C PRO A 63 4.15 -8.99 33.37
N THR A 64 4.87 -8.31 34.25
CA THR A 64 6.32 -8.47 34.44
C THR A 64 6.60 -9.90 34.90
N GLN A 65 6.93 -10.79 33.97
CA GLN A 65 7.57 -12.05 34.32
C GLN A 65 9.07 -11.78 34.47
N GLN A 66 9.52 -11.78 35.73
CA GLN A 66 10.93 -11.73 36.09
C GLN A 66 11.66 -12.95 35.50
N GLN A 67 12.46 -12.72 34.46
CA GLN A 67 13.61 -13.58 34.18
C GLN A 67 14.85 -12.70 34.07
N GLN A 68 15.69 -12.85 35.08
CA GLN A 68 16.99 -12.23 35.21
C GLN A 68 17.91 -12.77 34.10
N MET A 69 18.40 -11.89 33.23
CA MET A 69 19.60 -12.15 32.44
C MET A 69 20.55 -10.94 32.55
N PRO A 70 21.87 -11.16 32.58
CA PRO A 70 22.83 -10.12 32.91
C PRO A 70 23.02 -9.12 31.76
N ARG A 71 22.98 -7.84 32.11
CA ARG A 71 23.41 -6.69 31.30
C ARG A 71 24.86 -6.86 30.82
N GLN A 72 25.07 -6.80 29.52
CA GLN A 72 26.29 -6.20 28.95
C GLN A 72 25.91 -4.95 28.17
N THR A 73 26.35 -3.83 28.72
CA THR A 73 26.34 -2.48 28.18
C THR A 73 27.14 -2.39 26.89
N GLN A 74 26.53 -1.92 25.81
CA GLN A 74 27.19 -0.98 24.93
C GLN A 74 26.19 0.07 24.45
N GLN A 75 26.56 1.30 24.77
CA GLN A 75 25.82 2.52 24.64
C GLN A 75 26.49 3.24 23.47
N GLU A 76 25.81 3.32 22.32
CA GLU A 76 26.18 4.26 21.27
C GLU A 76 24.99 5.12 20.93
N SER A 77 25.19 6.39 21.22
CA SER A 77 24.35 7.53 20.94
C SER A 77 24.31 7.74 19.43
N PHE A 78 23.10 7.78 18.83
CA PHE A 78 22.91 8.42 17.54
C PHE A 78 22.03 9.65 17.73
N ASP A 79 22.72 10.78 17.74
CA ASP A 79 22.18 12.13 17.66
C ASP A 79 21.76 12.43 16.21
N ASN A 80 20.64 13.14 16.06
CA ASN A 80 20.21 13.94 14.91
C ASN A 80 20.05 13.31 13.52
N PHE A 81 18.82 13.34 12.99
CA PHE A 81 18.38 14.31 11.95
C PHE A 81 17.00 13.92 11.41
N TYR A 82 15.92 14.53 11.90
CA TYR A 82 14.67 14.66 11.14
C TYR A 82 14.03 16.02 11.42
N THR A 83 14.46 17.01 10.64
CA THR A 83 13.75 18.28 10.47
C THR A 83 12.49 18.01 9.64
N ALA A 84 11.32 18.20 10.25
CA ALA A 84 10.03 18.14 9.58
C ALA A 84 9.86 19.34 8.62
N PRO A 85 9.38 19.15 7.38
CA PRO A 85 9.07 20.26 6.50
C PRO A 85 7.79 20.96 6.95
N SER A 86 7.91 22.26 7.19
CA SER A 86 6.83 23.19 7.49
C SER A 86 5.83 23.25 6.32
N GLN A 87 4.55 22.95 6.59
CA GLN A 87 3.47 23.24 5.65
C GLN A 87 3.24 24.76 5.59
N GLN A 88 3.55 25.32 4.43
CA GLN A 88 3.22 26.69 4.07
C GLN A 88 1.74 26.73 3.67
N SER A 89 0.93 27.39 4.50
CA SER A 89 -0.44 27.75 4.21
C SER A 89 -0.51 28.74 3.04
N GLN A 90 -0.95 28.29 1.88
CA GLN A 90 -1.42 29.16 0.80
C GLN A 90 -2.89 29.51 1.05
N GLN A 91 -3.11 30.77 1.39
CA GLN A 91 -4.38 31.47 1.25
C GLN A 91 -4.63 31.68 -0.24
N ASP A 92 -5.65 31.03 -0.79
CA ASP A 92 -6.25 31.42 -2.06
C ASP A 92 -7.60 32.08 -1.81
N VAL A 93 -7.64 33.36 -2.15
CA VAL A 93 -8.81 34.19 -2.35
C VAL A 93 -9.37 33.86 -3.73
N PHE A 94 -10.52 33.17 -3.79
CA PHE A 94 -11.31 33.12 -5.01
C PHE A 94 -12.76 33.50 -4.74
N ALA A 95 -13.18 34.50 -5.51
CA ALA A 95 -14.46 35.14 -5.49
C ALA A 95 -15.56 34.23 -6.05
N GLU A 96 -16.64 34.17 -5.27
CA GLU A 96 -18.05 34.22 -5.68
C GLU A 96 -18.33 34.14 -7.19
N SER A 97 -18.70 32.95 -7.66
CA SER A 97 -19.57 32.76 -8.81
C SER A 97 -20.40 31.50 -8.58
N SER A 98 -21.68 31.70 -8.28
CA SER A 98 -22.66 30.63 -8.11
C SER A 98 -22.81 29.84 -9.42
N PRO A 99 -22.54 28.53 -9.46
CA PRO A 99 -22.90 27.69 -10.58
C PRO A 99 -24.42 27.48 -10.56
N GLU A 100 -25.12 27.93 -11.61
CA GLU A 100 -26.47 27.47 -11.89
C GLU A 100 -26.47 25.94 -12.01
N LEU A 101 -27.26 25.30 -11.15
CA LEU A 101 -27.46 23.87 -11.18
C LEU A 101 -28.19 23.48 -12.47
N PRO A 102 -27.69 22.51 -13.25
CA PRO A 102 -28.44 21.94 -14.36
C PRO A 102 -29.72 21.29 -13.82
N ASP A 103 -30.85 21.64 -14.41
CA ASP A 103 -32.14 21.00 -14.18
C ASP A 103 -32.07 19.52 -14.60
N PHE A 104 -32.06 18.62 -13.61
CA PHE A 104 -31.90 17.17 -13.75
C PHE A 104 -33.23 16.43 -13.99
N SER A 105 -34.28 17.13 -14.42
CA SER A 105 -35.64 16.58 -14.51
C SER A 105 -35.93 15.73 -15.77
N SER A 106 -34.92 15.35 -16.55
CA SER A 106 -35.10 14.67 -17.84
C SER A 106 -34.28 13.40 -18.05
N MET A 107 -33.73 12.80 -16.97
CA MET A 107 -32.98 11.55 -17.03
C MET A 107 -33.71 10.40 -16.31
N GLU A 108 -35.03 10.30 -16.50
CA GLU A 108 -35.88 9.21 -15.96
C GLU A 108 -36.21 8.13 -17.01
N GLU A 109 -35.53 8.12 -18.17
CA GLU A 109 -35.77 7.13 -19.22
C GLU A 109 -34.48 6.70 -19.94
N MET A 110 -33.44 6.38 -19.16
CA MET A 110 -32.43 5.42 -19.61
C MET A 110 -32.61 4.18 -18.76
N GLY A 111 -32.98 3.09 -19.44
CA GLY A 111 -33.37 1.83 -18.83
C GLY A 111 -32.36 1.36 -17.78
N GLU A 112 -32.91 0.71 -16.77
CA GLU A 112 -32.25 -0.17 -15.82
C GLU A 112 -31.46 -1.25 -16.59
N GLN A 113 -30.32 -0.88 -17.18
CA GLN A 113 -29.19 -1.78 -17.15
C GLN A 113 -28.72 -1.76 -15.71
N GLU A 114 -29.27 -2.66 -14.90
CA GLU A 114 -28.61 -3.16 -13.71
C GLU A 114 -27.22 -3.61 -14.15
N GLY A 115 -26.27 -2.68 -14.11
CA GLY A 115 -24.86 -2.97 -14.29
C GLY A 115 -24.51 -3.96 -13.20
N ASP A 116 -24.24 -5.20 -13.62
CA ASP A 116 -23.86 -6.27 -12.72
C ASP A 116 -22.72 -5.74 -11.82
N PRO A 117 -22.92 -5.59 -10.50
CA PRO A 117 -21.93 -5.04 -9.60
C PRO A 117 -20.61 -5.84 -9.64
N GLU A 118 -20.66 -7.06 -10.18
CA GLU A 118 -19.51 -7.93 -10.38
C GLU A 118 -18.64 -7.50 -11.57
N ALA A 119 -19.24 -7.01 -12.66
CA ALA A 119 -18.50 -6.46 -13.80
C ALA A 119 -17.72 -5.20 -13.39
N MET A 120 -18.28 -4.38 -12.50
CA MET A 120 -17.61 -3.20 -11.96
C MET A 120 -16.43 -3.55 -11.05
N ILE A 121 -16.55 -4.64 -10.27
CA ILE A 121 -15.45 -5.13 -9.42
C ILE A 121 -14.34 -5.74 -10.27
N GLU A 122 -14.67 -6.44 -11.36
CA GLU A 122 -13.68 -6.99 -12.30
C GLU A 122 -12.84 -5.89 -12.94
N GLU A 123 -13.50 -4.87 -13.51
CA GLU A 123 -12.80 -3.71 -14.11
C GLU A 123 -11.91 -3.00 -13.07
N LEU A 124 -12.38 -2.85 -11.83
CA LEU A 124 -11.60 -2.22 -10.77
C LEU A 124 -10.38 -3.06 -10.38
N ILE A 125 -10.53 -4.38 -10.31
CA ILE A 125 -9.42 -5.28 -9.95
C ILE A 125 -8.41 -5.36 -11.10
N GLU A 126 -8.86 -5.53 -12.34
CA GLU A 126 -7.98 -5.56 -13.51
C GLU A 126 -7.21 -4.25 -13.65
N GLY A 127 -7.91 -3.10 -13.50
CA GLY A 127 -7.27 -1.79 -13.48
C GLY A 127 -6.25 -1.64 -12.36
N VAL A 128 -6.55 -2.10 -11.14
CA VAL A 128 -5.58 -2.04 -10.02
C VAL A 128 -4.39 -2.97 -10.24
N VAL A 129 -4.60 -4.18 -10.75
CA VAL A 129 -3.52 -5.14 -11.01
C VAL A 129 -2.61 -4.61 -12.11
N GLU A 130 -3.17 -4.12 -13.21
CA GLU A 130 -2.39 -3.58 -14.32
C GLU A 130 -1.63 -2.30 -13.91
N ASP A 131 -2.27 -1.40 -13.17
CA ASP A 131 -1.61 -0.21 -12.63
C ASP A 131 -0.44 -0.56 -11.70
N LYS A 132 -0.64 -1.53 -10.80
CA LYS A 132 0.40 -1.97 -9.86
C LYS A 132 1.53 -2.68 -10.60
N TRP A 133 1.21 -3.52 -11.60
CA TRP A 133 2.19 -4.21 -12.41
C TRP A 133 3.03 -3.25 -13.24
N LYS A 134 2.39 -2.27 -13.88
CA LYS A 134 3.06 -1.24 -14.65
C LYS A 134 4.04 -0.42 -13.81
N ARG A 135 3.60 0.04 -12.63
CA ARG A 135 4.48 0.77 -11.69
C ARG A 135 5.67 -0.07 -11.23
N PHE A 136 5.45 -1.37 -11.05
CA PHE A 136 6.50 -2.30 -10.67
C PHE A 136 7.51 -2.53 -11.81
N ASP A 137 7.03 -2.73 -13.04
CA ASP A 137 7.87 -2.83 -14.25
C ASP A 137 8.73 -1.58 -14.43
N ASP A 138 8.12 -0.40 -14.28
CA ASP A 138 8.83 0.89 -14.36
C ASP A 138 9.93 1.00 -13.29
N GLN A 139 9.68 0.51 -12.08
CA GLN A 139 10.68 0.48 -11.00
C GLN A 139 11.83 -0.48 -11.30
N ILE A 140 11.57 -1.64 -11.91
CA ILE A 140 12.61 -2.60 -12.30
C ILE A 140 13.48 -2.00 -13.40
N ARG A 141 12.89 -1.42 -14.44
CA ARG A 141 13.65 -0.77 -15.51
C ARG A 141 14.56 0.33 -14.97
N LYS A 142 14.04 1.15 -14.06
CA LYS A 142 14.84 2.19 -13.40
C LYS A 142 16.01 1.58 -12.60
N LEU A 143 15.78 0.47 -11.89
CA LEU A 143 16.83 -0.21 -11.16
C LEU A 143 17.90 -0.78 -12.09
N GLU A 144 17.52 -1.36 -13.23
CA GLU A 144 18.46 -1.84 -14.24
C GLU A 144 19.32 -0.70 -14.81
N ASP A 145 18.70 0.43 -15.15
CA ASP A 145 19.40 1.63 -15.59
C ASP A 145 20.37 2.16 -14.54
N ASP A 146 19.95 2.20 -13.27
CA ASP A 146 20.79 2.61 -12.14
C ASP A 146 21.99 1.65 -11.96
N ILE A 147 21.80 0.33 -12.14
CA ILE A 147 22.88 -0.67 -12.10
C ILE A 147 23.88 -0.45 -13.24
N VAL A 148 23.39 -0.22 -14.46
CA VAL A 148 24.26 0.04 -15.62
C VAL A 148 25.05 1.33 -15.40
N LYS A 149 24.41 2.39 -14.90
CA LYS A 149 25.07 3.65 -14.57
C LYS A 149 26.14 3.48 -13.50
N MET A 150 25.84 2.76 -12.42
CA MET A 150 26.82 2.45 -11.37
C MET A 150 28.04 1.71 -11.93
N ARG A 151 27.85 0.75 -12.85
CA ARG A 151 28.98 0.05 -13.51
C ARG A 151 29.83 0.99 -14.35
N VAL A 152 29.21 1.94 -15.07
CA VAL A 152 29.94 2.94 -15.87
C VAL A 152 30.71 3.90 -14.97
N ASP A 153 30.07 4.42 -13.93
CA ASP A 153 30.70 5.32 -12.96
C ASP A 153 31.88 4.65 -12.25
N LEU A 154 31.73 3.37 -11.89
CA LEU A 154 32.80 2.57 -11.31
C LEU A 154 33.97 2.40 -12.29
N LYS A 155 33.70 2.02 -13.55
CA LYS A 155 34.76 1.87 -14.57
C LYS A 155 35.50 3.18 -14.83
N ASN A 156 34.78 4.31 -14.83
CA ASN A 156 35.37 5.63 -14.96
C ASN A 156 36.22 5.99 -13.73
N ALA A 157 35.78 5.64 -12.54
CA ALA A 157 36.56 5.82 -11.31
C ALA A 157 37.85 5.01 -11.34
N THR A 158 37.80 3.74 -11.77
CA THR A 158 38.97 2.88 -11.96
C THR A 158 39.94 3.46 -12.99
N MET A 159 39.46 3.93 -14.16
CA MET A 159 40.33 4.56 -15.16
C MET A 159 40.98 5.86 -14.67
N ARG A 160 40.23 6.70 -13.96
CA ARG A 160 40.77 7.92 -13.34
C ARG A 160 41.86 7.57 -12.33
N PHE A 161 41.64 6.51 -11.57
CA PHE A 161 42.62 5.99 -10.62
C PHE A 161 43.89 5.49 -11.33
N GLU A 162 43.77 4.63 -12.35
CA GLU A 162 44.92 4.15 -13.13
C GLU A 162 45.72 5.31 -13.75
N THR A 163 45.02 6.32 -14.27
CA THR A 163 45.67 7.50 -14.86
C THR A 163 46.40 8.33 -13.79
N ALA A 164 45.82 8.47 -12.59
CA ALA A 164 46.44 9.19 -11.46
C ALA A 164 47.62 8.42 -10.83
N SER A 165 47.60 7.09 -10.90
CA SER A 165 48.60 6.17 -10.33
C SER A 165 49.88 6.05 -11.16
N SER A 166 49.94 6.68 -12.34
CA SER A 166 51.12 6.69 -13.22
C SER A 166 52.33 7.48 -12.67
N LYS A 167 52.17 8.17 -11.53
CA LYS A 167 53.26 8.62 -10.65
C LYS A 167 53.13 7.79 -9.37
N GLU A 168 54.10 6.90 -9.11
CA GLU A 168 54.17 5.92 -8.00
C GLU A 168 52.89 5.81 -7.14
N PRO A 169 52.12 4.70 -7.23
CA PRO A 169 50.94 4.50 -6.40
C PRO A 169 51.31 4.76 -4.94
N SER A 170 50.72 5.80 -4.36
CA SER A 170 50.84 6.01 -2.93
C SER A 170 50.21 4.81 -2.22
N ARG A 171 50.79 4.37 -1.11
CA ARG A 171 50.28 3.23 -0.32
C ARG A 171 48.81 3.38 0.08
N GLU A 172 48.34 4.62 0.18
CA GLU A 172 46.97 5.03 0.47
C GLU A 172 46.00 4.76 -0.71
N GLN A 173 46.49 4.88 -1.95
CA GLN A 173 45.72 4.58 -3.15
C GLN A 173 45.48 3.07 -3.32
N GLU A 174 46.46 2.21 -3.01
CA GLU A 174 46.28 0.76 -3.01
C GLU A 174 45.23 0.31 -1.99
N SER A 175 45.21 0.91 -0.79
CA SER A 175 44.18 0.58 0.21
C SER A 175 42.77 0.96 -0.25
N HIS A 176 42.60 2.10 -0.93
CA HIS A 176 41.29 2.50 -1.43
C HIS A 176 40.78 1.59 -2.56
N VAL A 177 41.66 1.08 -3.43
CA VAL A 177 41.25 0.11 -4.46
C VAL A 177 40.81 -1.20 -3.83
N GLN A 178 41.55 -1.65 -2.82
CA GLN A 178 41.19 -2.87 -2.11
C GLN A 178 39.85 -2.73 -1.38
N GLU A 179 39.60 -1.58 -0.76
CA GLU A 179 38.30 -1.26 -0.15
C GLU A 179 37.18 -1.22 -1.19
N LEU A 180 37.43 -0.64 -2.37
CA LEU A 180 36.44 -0.61 -3.46
C LEU A 180 36.13 -2.01 -4.00
N ALA A 181 37.15 -2.87 -4.10
CA ALA A 181 37.00 -4.26 -4.53
C ALA A 181 36.15 -5.05 -3.52
N GLU A 182 36.41 -4.89 -2.23
CA GLU A 182 35.61 -5.50 -1.16
C GLU A 182 34.15 -5.00 -1.18
N GLN A 183 33.93 -3.70 -1.41
CA GLN A 183 32.58 -3.14 -1.58
C GLN A 183 31.88 -3.69 -2.84
N MET A 184 32.62 -3.95 -3.92
CA MET A 184 32.07 -4.59 -5.12
C MET A 184 31.64 -6.03 -4.86
N ASP A 185 32.48 -6.80 -4.17
CA ASP A 185 32.14 -8.19 -3.81
C ASP A 185 30.90 -8.24 -2.91
N GLU A 186 30.77 -7.28 -1.97
CA GLU A 186 29.57 -7.15 -1.14
C GLU A 186 28.34 -6.77 -1.97
N LEU A 187 28.47 -5.84 -2.93
CA LEU A 187 27.40 -5.47 -3.84
C LEU A 187 26.94 -6.67 -4.70
N ASP A 188 27.86 -7.45 -5.25
CA ASP A 188 27.54 -8.64 -6.03
C ASP A 188 26.83 -9.70 -5.18
N ALA A 189 27.25 -9.89 -3.93
CA ALA A 189 26.55 -10.78 -2.99
C ALA A 189 25.13 -10.30 -2.69
N ARG A 190 24.93 -8.99 -2.49
CA ARG A 190 23.60 -8.38 -2.25
C ARG A 190 22.70 -8.48 -3.48
N ILE A 191 23.24 -8.20 -4.66
CA ILE A 191 22.53 -8.33 -5.94
C ILE A 191 22.11 -9.79 -6.16
N GLY A 192 23.02 -10.75 -5.91
CA GLY A 192 22.70 -12.17 -5.98
C GLY A 192 21.63 -12.62 -4.98
N GLY A 193 21.66 -12.05 -3.76
CA GLY A 193 20.62 -12.25 -2.75
C GLY A 193 19.25 -11.73 -3.20
N LEU A 194 19.22 -10.53 -3.77
CA LEU A 194 18.01 -9.92 -4.34
C LEU A 194 17.47 -10.73 -5.52
N GLU A 195 18.33 -11.15 -6.45
CA GLU A 195 17.93 -11.99 -7.58
C GLU A 195 17.32 -13.31 -7.11
N LYS A 196 17.91 -13.93 -6.08
CA LYS A 196 17.38 -15.17 -5.50
C LYS A 196 16.03 -14.95 -4.83
N ALA A 197 15.88 -13.89 -4.04
CA ALA A 197 14.61 -13.53 -3.43
C ALA A 197 13.53 -13.25 -4.48
N PHE A 198 13.89 -12.57 -5.57
CA PHE A 198 13.02 -12.28 -6.69
C PHE A 198 12.54 -13.56 -7.40
N LYS A 199 13.47 -14.49 -7.69
CA LYS A 199 13.15 -15.81 -8.26
C LYS A 199 12.22 -16.62 -7.36
N GLN A 200 12.29 -16.46 -6.05
CA GLN A 200 11.37 -17.12 -5.11
C GLN A 200 10.01 -16.41 -5.01
N PHE A 201 9.99 -15.09 -5.12
CA PHE A 201 8.78 -14.30 -4.98
C PHE A 201 7.90 -14.36 -6.24
N LEU A 202 8.49 -14.36 -7.44
CA LEU A 202 7.78 -14.38 -8.71
C LEU A 202 6.75 -15.53 -8.82
N PRO A 203 7.09 -16.81 -8.55
CA PRO A 203 6.12 -17.89 -8.60
C PRO A 203 4.95 -17.70 -7.63
N SER A 204 5.21 -17.14 -6.44
CA SER A 204 4.15 -16.87 -5.47
C SER A 204 3.21 -15.77 -5.97
N LEU A 205 3.76 -14.71 -6.57
CA LEU A 205 2.97 -13.63 -7.11
C LEU A 205 2.09 -14.09 -8.28
N THR A 206 2.67 -14.84 -9.24
CA THR A 206 1.93 -15.42 -10.36
C THR A 206 0.81 -16.34 -9.86
N ARG A 207 1.09 -17.26 -8.92
CA ARG A 207 0.06 -18.12 -8.33
C ARG A 207 -1.04 -17.36 -7.61
N ASN A 208 -0.70 -16.27 -6.91
CA ASN A 208 -1.70 -15.45 -6.22
C ASN A 208 -2.62 -14.74 -7.22
N ILE A 209 -2.06 -14.21 -8.31
CA ILE A 209 -2.83 -13.58 -9.40
C ILE A 209 -3.71 -14.62 -10.10
N GLU A 210 -3.17 -15.79 -10.44
CA GLU A 210 -3.94 -16.91 -11.00
C GLU A 210 -5.05 -17.37 -10.05
N SER A 211 -4.78 -17.47 -8.75
CA SER A 211 -5.78 -17.86 -7.75
C SER A 211 -6.89 -16.83 -7.61
N LEU A 212 -6.56 -15.53 -7.69
CA LEU A 212 -7.55 -14.46 -7.73
C LEU A 212 -8.41 -14.55 -8.99
N SER A 213 -7.78 -14.71 -10.15
CA SER A 213 -8.47 -14.89 -11.43
C SER A 213 -9.40 -16.11 -11.43
N ASN A 214 -8.93 -17.25 -10.92
CA ASN A 214 -9.72 -18.47 -10.79
C ASN A 214 -10.86 -18.32 -9.78
N MET A 215 -10.64 -17.65 -8.65
CA MET A 215 -11.69 -17.41 -7.66
C MET A 215 -12.81 -16.55 -8.25
N ILE A 216 -12.45 -15.51 -9.02
CA ILE A 216 -13.40 -14.69 -9.76
C ILE A 216 -14.18 -15.55 -10.78
N HIS A 217 -13.49 -16.43 -11.51
CA HIS A 217 -14.13 -17.34 -12.46
C HIS A 217 -15.08 -18.36 -11.80
N GLU A 218 -14.70 -18.93 -10.64
CA GLU A 218 -15.55 -19.84 -9.88
C GLU A 218 -16.78 -19.14 -9.28
N MET A 219 -16.63 -17.88 -8.82
CA MET A 219 -17.76 -17.08 -8.34
C MET A 219 -18.77 -16.87 -9.48
N LYS A 220 -18.31 -16.49 -10.68
CA LYS A 220 -19.14 -16.37 -11.88
C LYS A 220 -19.87 -17.67 -12.25
N GLY A 221 -19.15 -18.80 -12.22
CA GLY A 221 -19.72 -20.12 -12.56
C GLY A 221 -20.81 -20.57 -11.58
N LYS A 222 -20.68 -20.23 -10.29
CA LYS A 222 -21.69 -20.54 -9.28
C LYS A 222 -22.91 -19.62 -9.37
N GLN A 223 -22.73 -18.33 -9.67
CA GLN A 223 -23.83 -17.37 -9.80
C GLN A 223 -24.68 -17.58 -11.05
N GLY A 224 -24.05 -17.91 -12.19
CA GLY A 224 -24.78 -18.27 -13.42
C GLY A 224 -25.65 -19.53 -13.30
N MET A 225 -25.23 -20.53 -12.52
CA MET A 225 -26.01 -21.75 -12.30
C MET A 225 -27.24 -21.56 -11.38
N THR A 226 -27.23 -20.55 -10.51
CA THR A 226 -28.38 -20.26 -9.62
C THR A 226 -29.53 -19.59 -10.38
N LEU A 227 -29.26 -18.79 -11.41
CA LEU A 227 -30.29 -18.07 -12.16
C LEU A 227 -31.05 -18.97 -13.16
N GLU A 228 -30.45 -20.04 -13.67
CA GLU A 228 -31.16 -21.00 -14.55
C GLU A 228 -32.07 -21.97 -13.79
N ARG A 229 -31.86 -22.16 -12.49
CA ARG A 229 -32.60 -23.16 -11.70
C ARG A 229 -33.96 -22.68 -11.20
N ASP A 230 -34.21 -21.38 -11.20
CA ASP A 230 -35.48 -20.77 -10.76
C ASP A 230 -36.42 -20.42 -11.95
N LEU A 231 -36.06 -20.78 -13.18
CA LEU A 231 -36.84 -20.54 -14.40
C LEU A 231 -37.50 -21.82 -14.98
N VAL A 232 -37.52 -22.93 -14.25
CA VAL A 232 -38.21 -24.18 -14.63
C VAL A 232 -39.27 -24.58 -13.61
#